data_AF-A0A7H4ML54-F1
#
_entry.id   AF-A0A7H4ML54-F1
#
_cell.length_a   1.000
_cell.length_b   1.000
_cell.length_c   1.000
_cell.angle_alpha   90.00
_cell.angle_beta   90.00
_cell.angle_gamma   90.00
#
_symmetry.space_group_name_H-M   'P 1'
#
loop_
_entity.id
_entity.type
_entity.pdbx_description
1 polymer ?
#
loop_
_entity_poly.entity_id
_entity_poly.type
_entity_poly.pdbx_seq_one_letter_code
_entity_poly.pdbx_strand_id
1 'polypeptide(L)' 'MDELVAHAEGAGRCGGVVRLAPGGARGCKASALLGDKGCETNGYDQFTRIHFWKTPVAEGGKYVPYSRWTQDYIAIMGGR' A
#
# COMPACT_ATOMS: atom_id res chain seq x y z
N MET A 1 6.06 -7.77 -11.06
CA MET A 1 5.78 -8.11 -9.65
C MET A 1 5.96 -6.83 -8.87
N ASP A 2 5.13 -5.84 -9.17
CA ASP A 2 5.05 -4.64 -8.33
C ASP A 2 4.45 -5.08 -7.01
N GLU A 3 5.26 -5.07 -5.95
CA GLU A 3 4.71 -5.07 -4.61
C GLU A 3 3.86 -3.80 -4.50
N LEU A 4 2.54 -3.97 -4.51
CA LEU A 4 1.62 -2.89 -4.18
C LEU A 4 1.75 -2.61 -2.68
N VAL A 5 2.77 -1.82 -2.30
CA VAL A 5 2.88 -1.28 -0.96
C VAL A 5 1.81 -0.21 -0.82
N ALA A 6 1.02 -0.33 0.24
CA ALA A 6 -0.23 0.36 0.31
C ALA A 6 -0.66 0.55 1.76
N HIS A 7 -1.15 1.74 2.09
CA HIS A 7 -1.56 2.10 3.44
C HIS A 7 -3.09 2.06 3.54
N ALA A 8 -3.64 1.33 4.50
CA ALA A 8 -5.08 1.26 4.75
C ALA A 8 -5.45 2.09 5.98
N GLU A 9 -6.30 3.11 5.83
CA GLU A 9 -6.75 3.94 6.96
C GLU A 9 -8.05 3.39 7.58
N GLY A 10 -8.07 3.26 8.92
CA GLY A 10 -9.27 2.87 9.67
C GLY A 10 -9.03 2.58 11.15
N ALA A 11 -9.71 3.36 12.00
CA ALA A 11 -9.87 3.20 13.45
C ALA A 11 -8.56 3.09 14.26
N GLY A 12 -7.87 4.23 14.45
CA GLY A 12 -6.94 4.44 15.57
C GLY A 12 -5.75 3.48 15.68
N ARG A 13 -5.46 2.70 14.64
CA ARG A 13 -4.28 1.85 14.52
C ARG A 13 -3.50 2.31 13.31
N CYS A 14 -2.18 2.45 13.45
CA CYS A 14 -1.28 2.67 12.32
C CYS A 14 -1.63 1.66 11.21
N GLY A 15 -1.87 2.15 10.00
CA GLY A 15 -2.58 1.42 8.94
C GLY A 15 -2.17 -0.03 8.79
N GLY A 16 -3.17 -0.92 8.75
CA GLY A 16 -2.96 -2.35 8.58
C GLY A 16 -2.33 -2.65 7.22
N VAL A 17 -1.33 -3.53 7.20
CA VAL A 17 -0.72 -4.01 5.95
C VAL A 17 -1.62 -5.12 5.38
N VAL A 18 -2.25 -4.85 4.24
CA VAL A 18 -2.89 -5.91 3.44
C VAL A 18 -1.80 -6.63 2.67
N ARG A 19 -1.65 -7.93 2.93
CA ARG A 19 -0.71 -8.77 2.18
C ARG A 19 -1.41 -9.35 0.97
N LEU A 20 -0.83 -9.13 -0.21
CA LEU A 20 -1.44 -9.55 -1.47
C LEU A 20 -1.41 -11.07 -1.61
N ALA A 21 -2.48 -11.64 -2.14
CA ALA A 21 -2.52 -13.04 -2.55
C ALA A 21 -1.86 -13.20 -3.94
N PRO A 22 -0.92 -14.15 -4.12
CA PRO A 22 -0.25 -14.35 -5.41
C PRO A 22 -1.25 -14.77 -6.51
N GLY A 23 -1.41 -13.98 -7.56
CA GLY A 23 -2.37 -14.30 -8.64
C GLY A 23 -3.83 -14.02 -8.33
N GLY A 24 -4.11 -13.14 -7.35
CA GLY A 24 -5.47 -12.68 -7.01
C GLY A 24 -6.31 -13.78 -6.35
N ALA A 25 -7.62 -13.82 -6.66
CA ALA A 25 -8.57 -14.77 -6.06
C ALA A 25 -8.14 -16.25 -6.21
N ARG A 26 -7.47 -16.58 -7.30
CA ARG A 26 -6.98 -17.95 -7.57
C ARG A 26 -5.84 -18.34 -6.63
N GLY A 27 -5.05 -17.36 -6.19
CA GLY A 27 -3.96 -17.51 -5.23
C GLY A 27 -4.39 -17.97 -3.85
N CYS A 28 -5.61 -17.62 -3.44
CA CYS A 28 -6.12 -17.92 -2.10
C CYS A 28 -6.21 -19.41 -1.80
N LYS A 29 -6.35 -20.26 -2.82
CA LYS A 29 -6.46 -21.72 -2.68
C LYS A 29 -5.24 -22.46 -3.23
N ALA A 30 -4.26 -21.74 -3.78
CA ALA A 30 -3.13 -22.32 -4.48
C ALA A 30 -1.91 -22.58 -3.59
N SER A 31 -1.93 -22.12 -2.33
CA SER A 31 -0.79 -22.19 -1.42
C SER A 31 -1.17 -22.82 -0.08
N ALA A 32 -0.53 -23.96 0.24
CA ALA A 32 -0.65 -24.59 1.55
C ALA A 32 -0.04 -23.73 2.68
N LEU A 33 0.95 -22.88 2.38
CA LEU A 33 1.56 -21.94 3.33
C LEU A 33 0.61 -20.81 3.73
N LEU A 34 -0.32 -20.45 2.85
CA LEU A 34 -1.33 -19.44 3.13
C LEU A 34 -2.40 -20.00 4.07
N GLY A 35 -2.69 -21.31 3.97
CA GLY A 35 -3.75 -21.98 4.73
C GLY A 35 -5.15 -21.50 4.34
N ASP A 36 -6.18 -22.19 4.83
CA ASP A 36 -7.57 -21.98 4.38
C ASP A 36 -8.11 -20.57 4.66
N LYS A 37 -7.60 -19.91 5.71
CA LYS A 37 -8.00 -18.54 6.13
C LYS A 37 -6.95 -17.47 5.81
N GLY A 38 -5.89 -17.80 5.08
CA GLY A 38 -4.79 -16.85 4.88
C GLY A 38 -5.18 -15.61 4.09
N CYS A 39 -6.05 -15.73 3.09
CA CYS A 39 -6.53 -14.56 2.35
C CYS A 39 -7.37 -13.61 3.21
N GLU A 40 -8.24 -14.14 4.07
CA GLU A 40 -9.00 -13.32 5.03
C GLU A 40 -8.06 -12.64 6.02
N THR A 41 -7.14 -13.40 6.61
CA THR A 41 -6.14 -12.91 7.58
C THR A 41 -5.26 -11.82 6.97
N ASN A 42 -4.96 -11.92 5.69
CA ASN A 42 -4.14 -10.96 4.96
C ASN A 42 -4.92 -9.75 4.45
N GLY A 43 -6.24 -9.67 4.67
CA GLY A 43 -7.06 -8.50 4.32
C GLY A 43 -7.52 -8.47 2.86
N TYR A 44 -7.73 -9.63 2.23
CA TYR A 44 -8.18 -9.73 0.83
C TYR A 44 -9.53 -9.03 0.56
N ASP A 45 -10.36 -8.85 1.57
CA ASP A 45 -11.62 -8.10 1.48
C ASP A 45 -11.45 -6.59 1.68
N GLN A 46 -10.27 -6.13 2.10
CA GLN A 46 -9.98 -4.72 2.42
C GLN A 46 -9.36 -3.93 1.26
N PHE A 47 -9.25 -4.50 0.05
CA PHE A 47 -8.57 -3.86 -1.09
C PHE A 47 -9.09 -2.47 -1.44
N THR A 48 -10.38 -2.19 -1.24
CA THR A 48 -11.00 -0.90 -1.53
C THR A 48 -10.68 0.19 -0.50
N ARG A 49 -10.17 -0.20 0.67
CA ARG A 49 -9.79 0.72 1.76
C ARG A 49 -8.32 1.10 1.72
N ILE A 50 -7.58 0.52 0.79
CA ILE A 50 -6.16 0.72 0.63
C ILE A 50 -5.91 1.90 -0.31
N HIS A 51 -5.09 2.85 0.13
CA HIS A 51 -4.51 3.86 -0.74
C HIS A 51 -3.22 3.31 -1.34
N PHE A 52 -3.36 2.73 -2.54
CA PHE A 52 -2.22 2.28 -3.32
C PHE A 52 -1.32 3.47 -3.68
N TRP A 53 -0.01 3.27 -3.55
CA TRP A 53 0.97 4.28 -3.93
C TRP A 53 0.81 4.67 -5.40
N LYS A 54 0.83 5.98 -5.62
CA LYS A 54 0.81 6.63 -6.92
C LYS A 54 1.85 7.72 -6.91
N THR A 55 2.43 8.02 -8.06
CA THR A 55 3.33 9.18 -8.20
C THR A 55 2.52 10.47 -8.11
N PRO A 56 2.79 11.37 -7.14
CA PRO A 56 2.12 12.67 -7.05
C PRO A 56 2.38 13.54 -8.28
N VAL A 57 1.32 14.14 -8.82
CA VAL A 57 1.35 15.05 -9.99
C VAL A 57 0.83 16.42 -9.58
N ALA A 58 1.41 17.49 -10.14
CA ALA A 58 1.16 18.84 -9.66
C ALA A 58 -0.18 19.47 -10.10
N GLU A 59 -0.89 18.89 -11.08
CA GLU A 59 -2.14 19.43 -11.68
C GLU A 59 -2.15 20.97 -11.81
N GLY A 60 -1.26 21.51 -12.64
CA GLY A 60 -1.20 22.97 -12.86
C GLY A 60 -0.74 23.78 -11.63
N GLY A 61 -0.11 23.14 -10.64
CA GLY A 61 0.40 23.78 -9.42
C GLY A 61 -0.51 23.64 -8.19
N LYS A 62 -1.64 22.94 -8.30
CA LYS A 62 -2.56 22.68 -7.19
C LYS A 62 -2.00 21.71 -6.14
N TYR A 63 -1.15 20.77 -6.55
CA TYR A 63 -0.58 19.74 -5.69
C TYR A 63 0.95 19.72 -5.72
N VAL A 64 1.55 19.19 -4.66
CA VAL A 64 3.01 19.06 -4.57
C VAL A 64 3.48 17.90 -5.46
N PRO A 65 4.41 18.12 -6.42
CA PRO A 65 4.91 17.06 -7.28
C PRO A 65 5.85 16.10 -6.54
N TYR A 66 6.04 14.91 -7.11
CA TYR A 66 6.95 13.90 -6.57
C TYR A 66 8.39 14.38 -6.35
N SER A 67 8.91 15.25 -7.22
CA SER A 67 10.26 15.80 -7.10
C SER A 67 10.47 16.58 -5.80
N ARG A 68 9.46 17.37 -5.40
CA ARG A 68 9.50 18.14 -4.16
C ARG A 68 9.34 17.22 -2.94
N TRP A 69 8.43 16.25 -2.99
CA TRP A 69 8.30 15.20 -1.96
C TRP A 69 9.64 14.49 -1.70
N THR A 70 10.35 14.11 -2.76
CA THR A 70 11.63 13.41 -2.64
C THR A 70 12.69 14.29 -1.98
N GLN A 71 12.79 15.55 -2.38
CA GLN A 71 13.74 16.51 -1.79
C GLN A 71 13.45 16.72 -0.30
N ASP A 72 12.19 16.98 0.04
CA ASP A 72 11.77 17.21 1.43
C ASP A 72 12.00 15.96 2.29
N TYR A 73 11.70 14.77 1.77
CA TYR A 73 11.94 13.51 2.47
C TYR A 73 13.44 13.28 2.75
N ILE A 74 14.31 13.52 1.77
CA ILE A 74 15.76 13.40 1.95
C ILE A 74 16.28 14.43 2.96
N ALA A 75 15.76 15.66 2.94
CA ALA A 75 16.15 16.70 3.89
C ALA A 75 15.80 16.31 5.34
N ILE A 76 14.56 15.82 5.56
CA ILE A 76 14.09 15.34 6.86
C ILE A 76 14.95 14.19 7.36
N MET A 77 15.21 13.20 6.50
CA MET A 77 16.09 12.06 6.83
C MET A 77 17.53 12.52 7.15
N GLY A 78 17.98 13.61 6.52
CA GLY A 78 19.27 14.25 6.77
C GLY A 78 19.32 15.20 7.97
N GLY A 79 18.21 15.37 8.71
CA GLY A 79 18.14 16.23 9.90
C GLY A 79 18.08 17.73 9.61
N ARG A 80 17.57 18.13 8.44
CA ARG A 80 17.39 19.52 8.03
C ARG A 80 15.92 19.83 7.80
#